data_AF-A0A9W6F860-F1
#
_entry.id   AF-A0A9W6F860-F1
#
_cell.length_a   1.000
_cell.length_b   1.000
_cell.length_c   1.000
_cell.angle_alpha   90.00
_cell.angle_beta   90.00
_cell.angle_gamma   90.00
#
_symmetry.space_group_name_H-M   'P 1'
#
loop_
_entity.id
_entity.type
_entity.pdbx_description
1 polymer ?
#
loop_
_entity_poly.entity_id
_entity_poly.type
_entity_poly.pdbx_seq_one_letter_code
_entity_poly.pdbx_strand_id
1 'polypeptide(L)'
;MYVAQNATDLSEEYLLGLLRKAQEDSQNREIFDHVQNICAKALEPMFYDFINSPLLESVNNFQDLNKLVSALRGDHGFHVALENASKPFCGKYEAELGFWKHYAALEAINTDRNKVVHCSVAASAAALSEACDKSDTLDTALAMVEALANFGAKHAADLDASAEEQWKEGLALTQRVKQKRKSKILRE
;
A
#
# COMPACT_ATOMS: atom_id res chain seq x y z
N MET A 1 22.46 29.40 -16.34
CA MET A 1 22.21 30.84 -16.07
C MET A 1 20.76 31.13 -16.43
N TYR A 2 19.79 30.78 -15.57
CA TYR A 2 18.36 30.95 -15.85
C TYR A 2 17.49 31.01 -14.56
N VAL A 3 17.96 31.68 -13.50
CA VAL A 3 17.16 31.86 -12.25
C VAL A 3 17.40 33.23 -11.60
N ALA A 4 17.58 34.30 -12.37
CA ALA A 4 17.94 35.61 -11.78
C ALA A 4 17.18 36.81 -12.35
N GLN A 5 15.91 36.67 -12.76
CA GLN A 5 15.17 37.82 -13.30
C GLN A 5 13.75 38.08 -12.81
N ASN A 6 13.19 37.32 -11.85
CA ASN A 6 11.88 37.65 -11.26
C ASN A 6 11.90 37.55 -9.73
N ALA A 7 12.79 38.32 -9.07
CA ALA A 7 12.59 38.66 -7.67
C ALA A 7 11.57 39.80 -7.58
N THR A 8 10.31 39.52 -7.94
CA THR A 8 9.19 40.31 -7.45
C THR A 8 9.13 40.15 -5.95
N ASP A 9 8.94 41.24 -5.21
CA ASP A 9 8.71 41.28 -3.77
C ASP A 9 7.53 40.35 -3.41
N LEU A 10 7.83 39.06 -3.21
CA LEU A 10 6.87 38.11 -2.68
C LEU A 10 6.62 38.53 -1.25
N SER A 11 5.40 38.96 -0.95
CA SER A 11 5.02 39.32 0.41
C SER A 11 5.30 38.14 1.35
N GLU A 12 5.70 38.45 2.57
CA GLU A 12 5.94 37.44 3.61
C GLU A 12 4.75 36.49 3.77
N GLU A 13 3.52 37.01 3.66
CA GLU A 13 2.28 36.24 3.69
C GLU A 13 2.18 35.20 2.54
N TYR A 14 2.61 35.57 1.32
CA TYR A 14 2.62 34.64 0.19
C TYR A 14 3.67 33.53 0.36
N LEU A 15 4.87 33.87 0.86
CA LEU A 15 5.91 32.88 1.15
C LEU A 15 5.49 31.93 2.27
N LEU A 16 4.86 32.43 3.32
CA LEU A 16 4.27 31.61 4.39
C LEU A 16 3.16 30.71 3.87
N GLY A 17 2.33 31.19 2.94
CA GLY A 17 1.32 30.39 2.26
C GLY A 17 1.92 29.24 1.44
N LEU A 18 2.97 29.50 0.67
CA LEU A 18 3.70 28.47 -0.08
C LEU A 18 4.35 27.43 0.84
N LEU A 19 4.93 27.86 1.96
CA LEU A 19 5.53 26.97 2.94
C LEU A 19 4.50 26.06 3.62
N ARG A 20 3.35 26.60 4.02
CA ARG A 20 2.25 25.79 4.59
C ARG A 20 1.75 24.76 3.58
N LYS A 21 1.52 25.18 2.33
CA LYS A 21 1.11 24.26 1.27
C LYS A 21 2.17 23.18 1.01
N ALA A 22 3.44 23.55 0.94
CA ALA A 22 4.52 22.58 0.78
C ALA A 22 4.62 21.61 1.96
N GLN A 23 4.32 22.07 3.17
CA GLN A 23 4.28 21.25 4.38
C GLN A 23 3.09 20.28 4.37
N GLU A 24 1.90 20.74 3.98
CA GLU A 24 0.71 19.90 3.76
C GLU A 24 0.95 18.87 2.65
N ASP A 25 1.52 19.29 1.52
CA ASP A 25 1.89 18.39 0.41
C ASP A 25 2.92 17.35 0.86
N SER A 26 3.88 17.73 1.71
CA SER A 26 4.86 16.81 2.28
C SER A 26 4.25 15.81 3.25
N GLN A 27 3.32 16.25 4.11
CA GLN A 27 2.60 15.37 5.04
C GLN A 27 1.71 14.38 4.28
N ASN A 28 0.97 14.87 3.27
CA ASN A 28 0.16 14.01 2.41
C ASN A 28 1.01 12.96 1.70
N ARG A 29 2.18 13.38 1.19
CA ARG A 29 3.14 12.46 0.57
C ARG A 29 3.64 11.39 1.53
N GLU A 30 3.95 11.76 2.77
CA GLU A 30 4.39 10.82 3.80
C GLU A 30 3.34 9.73 4.08
N ILE A 31 2.05 10.11 4.17
CA ILE A 31 0.96 9.14 4.32
C ILE A 31 0.89 8.19 3.12
N PHE A 32 0.98 8.71 1.90
CA PHE A 32 0.96 7.87 0.70
C PHE A 32 2.16 6.92 0.63
N ASP A 33 3.34 7.35 1.05
CA ASP A 33 4.50 6.49 1.16
C ASP A 33 4.22 5.33 2.14
N HIS A 34 3.63 5.61 3.31
CA HIS A 34 3.24 4.55 4.25
C HIS A 34 2.19 3.58 3.68
N VAL A 35 1.20 4.07 2.93
CA VAL A 35 0.23 3.23 2.20
C VAL A 35 0.96 2.31 1.23
N GLN A 36 1.92 2.82 0.46
CA GLN A 36 2.69 2.02 -0.49
C GLN A 36 3.51 0.93 0.21
N ASN A 37 4.16 1.25 1.33
CA ASN A 37 4.95 0.29 2.09
C ASN A 37 4.09 -0.85 2.65
N ILE A 38 2.93 -0.53 3.25
CA ILE A 38 2.05 -1.54 3.82
C ILE A 38 1.42 -2.39 2.72
N CYS A 39 1.00 -1.80 1.59
CA CYS A 39 0.50 -2.53 0.44
C CYS A 39 1.54 -3.51 -0.11
N ALA A 40 2.81 -3.08 -0.21
CA ALA A 40 3.88 -3.92 -0.75
C ALA A 40 4.17 -5.16 0.12
N LYS A 41 3.99 -5.07 1.44
CA LYS A 41 4.33 -6.15 2.37
C LYS A 41 3.11 -6.95 2.83
N ALA A 42 1.99 -6.30 3.09
CA ALA A 42 0.84 -6.88 3.79
C ALA A 42 -0.31 -7.29 2.88
N LEU A 43 -0.51 -6.64 1.72
CA LEU A 43 -1.72 -6.84 0.91
C LEU A 43 -1.90 -8.28 0.41
N GLU A 44 -0.82 -8.88 -0.09
CA GLU A 44 -0.86 -10.26 -0.59
C GLU A 44 -1.00 -11.29 0.55
N PRO A 45 -0.23 -11.24 1.65
CA PRO A 45 -0.47 -12.10 2.81
C PRO A 45 -1.88 -11.95 3.42
N MET A 46 -2.39 -10.73 3.50
CA MET A 46 -3.74 -10.42 3.97
C MET A 46 -4.79 -11.11 3.09
N PHE A 47 -4.59 -11.10 1.77
CA PHE A 47 -5.42 -11.83 0.84
C PHE A 47 -5.38 -13.34 1.09
N TYR A 48 -4.21 -13.93 1.31
CA TYR A 48 -4.11 -15.37 1.61
C TYR A 48 -4.82 -15.75 2.90
N ASP A 49 -4.74 -14.91 3.95
CA ASP A 49 -5.49 -15.16 5.18
C ASP A 49 -7.01 -15.03 4.98
N PHE A 50 -7.46 -14.17 4.05
CA PHE A 50 -8.87 -14.05 3.69
C PHE A 50 -9.42 -15.22 2.86
N ILE A 51 -8.67 -15.72 1.86
CA ILE A 51 -9.12 -16.84 1.01
C ILE A 51 -9.20 -18.18 1.76
N ASN A 52 -8.50 -18.30 2.89
CA ASN A 52 -8.66 -19.43 3.82
C ASN A 52 -10.04 -19.43 4.50
N SER A 53 -10.94 -18.48 4.18
CA SER A 53 -12.35 -18.53 4.56
C SER A 53 -13.15 -19.49 3.66
N PRO A 54 -14.20 -20.16 4.18
CA PRO A 54 -14.93 -21.23 3.47
C PRO A 54 -15.59 -20.86 2.14
N LEU A 55 -15.61 -19.58 1.75
CA LEU A 55 -16.26 -19.08 0.54
C LEU A 55 -15.32 -18.96 -0.66
N LEU A 56 -14.00 -19.16 -0.47
CA LEU A 56 -12.98 -18.91 -1.49
C LEU A 56 -12.04 -20.10 -1.72
N GLU A 57 -12.45 -21.31 -1.32
CA GLU A 57 -11.71 -22.57 -1.56
C GLU A 57 -11.37 -22.81 -3.05
N SER A 58 -12.06 -22.13 -3.98
CA SER A 58 -11.82 -22.20 -5.43
C SER A 58 -10.92 -21.09 -5.99
N VAL A 59 -10.51 -20.11 -5.18
CA VAL A 59 -9.68 -18.97 -5.58
C VAL A 59 -8.23 -19.24 -5.20
N ASN A 60 -7.41 -19.61 -6.19
CA ASN A 60 -6.04 -20.05 -5.95
C ASN A 60 -5.00 -18.90 -5.97
N ASN A 61 -5.36 -17.72 -6.48
CA ASN A 61 -4.48 -16.56 -6.54
C ASN A 61 -5.27 -15.25 -6.69
N PHE A 62 -4.57 -14.12 -6.53
CA PHE A 62 -5.14 -12.76 -6.64
C PHE A 62 -5.80 -12.48 -8.00
N GLN A 63 -5.24 -13.05 -9.06
CA GLN A 63 -5.75 -12.86 -10.42
C GLN A 63 -7.09 -13.60 -10.61
N ASP A 64 -7.27 -14.75 -9.97
CA ASP A 64 -8.50 -15.53 -9.99
C ASP A 64 -9.61 -14.85 -9.20
N LEU A 65 -9.30 -14.20 -8.06
CA LEU A 65 -10.29 -13.37 -7.38
C LEU A 65 -10.64 -12.16 -8.23
N ASN A 66 -9.67 -11.46 -8.81
CA ASN A 66 -9.96 -10.28 -9.60
C ASN A 66 -10.79 -10.63 -10.85
N LYS A 67 -10.57 -11.80 -11.46
CA LYS A 67 -11.44 -12.35 -12.51
C LYS A 67 -12.83 -12.71 -12.00
N LEU A 68 -12.93 -13.36 -10.84
CA LEU A 68 -14.21 -13.71 -10.20
C LEU A 68 -15.02 -12.45 -9.88
N VAL A 69 -14.41 -11.47 -9.22
CA VAL A 69 -14.98 -10.17 -8.87
C VAL A 69 -15.35 -9.38 -10.13
N SER A 70 -14.49 -9.35 -11.15
CA SER A 70 -14.77 -8.63 -12.40
C SER A 70 -15.87 -9.28 -13.24
N ALA A 71 -15.93 -10.62 -13.29
CA ALA A 71 -16.97 -11.35 -14.00
C ALA A 71 -18.35 -11.24 -13.33
N LEU A 72 -18.38 -10.93 -12.03
CA LEU A 72 -19.59 -10.94 -11.20
C LEU A 72 -20.01 -9.53 -10.72
N ARG A 73 -19.34 -8.47 -11.19
CA ARG A 73 -19.63 -7.05 -10.87
C ARG A 73 -21.07 -6.58 -11.12
N GLY A 74 -21.91 -7.41 -11.76
CA GLY A 74 -23.33 -7.14 -11.99
C GLY A 74 -24.31 -7.88 -11.07
N ASP A 75 -23.84 -8.79 -10.20
CA ASP A 75 -24.71 -9.64 -9.37
C ASP A 75 -24.71 -9.18 -7.90
N HIS A 76 -25.85 -8.66 -7.46
CA HIS A 76 -26.08 -8.22 -6.08
C HIS A 76 -25.95 -9.38 -5.07
N GLY A 77 -26.29 -10.62 -5.47
CA GLY A 77 -26.20 -11.80 -4.61
C GLY A 77 -24.75 -12.16 -4.25
N PHE A 78 -23.81 -11.99 -5.18
CA PHE A 78 -22.39 -12.24 -4.92
C PHE A 78 -21.78 -11.18 -4.00
N HIS A 79 -22.18 -9.92 -4.13
CA HIS A 79 -21.76 -8.88 -3.19
C HIS A 79 -22.14 -9.21 -1.74
N VAL A 80 -23.38 -9.66 -1.52
CA VAL A 80 -23.85 -10.09 -0.20
C VAL A 80 -23.09 -11.34 0.27
N ALA A 81 -22.79 -12.29 -0.63
CA ALA A 81 -21.99 -13.47 -0.30
C ALA A 81 -20.55 -13.12 0.10
N LEU A 82 -19.90 -12.19 -0.62
CA LEU A 82 -18.56 -11.71 -0.31
C LEU A 82 -18.51 -10.93 1.02
N GLU A 83 -19.51 -10.09 1.28
CA GLU A 83 -19.65 -9.41 2.58
C GLU A 83 -19.89 -10.41 3.73
N ASN A 84 -20.65 -11.46 3.48
CA ASN A 84 -20.83 -12.53 4.48
C ASN A 84 -19.54 -13.34 4.68
N ALA A 85 -18.78 -13.60 3.62
CA ALA A 85 -17.46 -14.25 3.68
C ALA A 85 -16.44 -13.41 4.45
N SER A 86 -16.52 -12.09 4.33
CA SER A 86 -15.58 -11.17 4.96
C SER A 86 -15.86 -10.94 6.44
N LYS A 87 -17.07 -11.16 6.94
CA LYS A 87 -17.44 -10.97 8.37
C LYS A 87 -16.43 -11.55 9.37
N PRO A 88 -15.98 -12.82 9.27
CA PRO A 88 -15.01 -13.37 10.22
C PRO A 88 -13.65 -12.68 10.14
N PHE A 89 -13.20 -12.37 8.92
CA PHE A 89 -11.96 -11.64 8.68
C PHE A 89 -12.04 -10.22 9.24
N CYS A 90 -13.11 -9.48 8.91
CA CYS A 90 -13.43 -8.16 9.44
C CYS A 90 -13.40 -8.16 10.98
N GLY A 91 -14.04 -9.13 11.63
CA GLY A 91 -14.04 -9.23 13.08
C GLY A 91 -12.66 -9.54 13.67
N LYS A 92 -11.83 -10.35 13.00
CA LYS A 92 -10.47 -10.71 13.46
C LYS A 92 -9.49 -9.54 13.42
N TYR A 93 -9.71 -8.60 12.49
CA TYR A 93 -8.81 -7.48 12.20
C TYR A 93 -9.46 -6.11 12.36
N GLU A 94 -10.61 -6.03 13.02
CA GLU A 94 -11.33 -4.78 13.29
C GLU A 94 -11.55 -3.92 12.03
N ALA A 95 -11.80 -4.57 10.89
CA ALA A 95 -12.00 -3.92 9.60
C ALA A 95 -13.49 -3.72 9.31
N GLU A 96 -13.85 -2.61 8.67
CA GLU A 96 -15.23 -2.40 8.22
C GLU A 96 -15.64 -3.37 7.12
N LEU A 97 -16.92 -3.75 7.07
CA LEU A 97 -17.46 -4.71 6.10
C LEU A 97 -17.33 -4.28 4.63
N GLY A 98 -17.25 -2.97 4.37
CA GLY A 98 -17.16 -2.40 3.03
C GLY A 98 -15.76 -2.39 2.42
N PHE A 99 -14.72 -2.85 3.12
CA PHE A 99 -13.33 -2.60 2.72
C PHE A 99 -12.96 -3.09 1.31
N TRP A 100 -13.53 -4.21 0.84
CA TRP A 100 -13.30 -4.72 -0.52
C TRP A 100 -13.90 -3.85 -1.63
N LYS A 101 -14.95 -3.07 -1.33
CA LYS A 101 -15.54 -2.11 -2.30
C LYS A 101 -14.61 -0.91 -2.51
N HIS A 102 -13.83 -0.57 -1.50
CA HIS A 102 -12.91 0.57 -1.49
C HIS A 102 -11.55 0.27 -2.15
N TYR A 103 -11.30 -0.98 -2.54
CA TYR A 103 -10.06 -1.40 -3.19
C TYR A 103 -9.75 -0.63 -4.49
N ALA A 104 -10.77 -0.33 -5.30
CA ALA A 104 -10.56 0.41 -6.56
C ALA A 104 -10.05 1.85 -6.31
N ALA A 105 -10.54 2.50 -5.25
CA ALA A 105 -10.05 3.81 -4.84
C ALA A 105 -8.61 3.71 -4.31
N LEU A 106 -8.29 2.67 -3.53
CA LEU A 106 -6.93 2.42 -3.06
C LEU A 106 -5.95 2.18 -4.23
N GLU A 107 -6.33 1.41 -5.25
CA GLU A 107 -5.50 1.20 -6.43
C GLU A 107 -5.26 2.50 -7.23
N ALA A 108 -6.24 3.42 -7.25
CA ALA A 108 -6.06 4.73 -7.86
C ALA A 108 -5.02 5.58 -7.12
N ILE A 109 -4.98 5.46 -5.78
CA ILE A 109 -3.95 6.08 -4.93
C ILE A 109 -2.57 5.45 -5.19
N ASN A 110 -2.51 4.16 -5.52
CA ASN A 110 -1.29 3.38 -5.73
C ASN A 110 -0.72 3.45 -7.17
N THR A 111 -1.06 4.50 -7.94
CA THR A 111 -0.79 4.57 -9.38
C THR A 111 0.70 4.63 -9.75
N ASP A 112 1.59 5.00 -8.82
CA ASP A 112 3.04 5.00 -9.02
C ASP A 112 3.72 3.96 -8.11
N ARG A 113 3.89 2.74 -8.60
CA ARG A 113 4.57 1.64 -7.89
C ARG A 113 6.09 1.83 -7.85
N ASN A 114 6.57 2.72 -6.98
CA ASN A 114 7.92 2.59 -6.44
C ASN A 114 7.87 1.65 -5.23
N LYS A 115 8.38 0.42 -5.38
CA LYS A 115 8.50 -0.61 -4.32
C LYS A 115 9.54 -0.23 -3.25
N VAL A 116 9.59 1.02 -2.83
CA VAL A 116 10.60 1.47 -1.86
C VAL A 116 10.06 1.22 -0.47
N VAL A 117 10.63 0.21 0.18
CA VAL A 117 10.52 0.00 1.62
C VAL A 117 11.34 1.10 2.31
N HIS A 118 10.67 2.07 2.93
CA HIS A 118 11.31 3.19 3.62
C HIS A 118 11.22 3.07 5.15
N CYS A 119 10.33 2.22 5.69
CA CYS A 119 10.22 1.95 7.12
C CYS A 119 9.66 0.55 7.44
N SER A 120 9.63 0.20 8.73
CA SER A 120 9.02 -1.04 9.24
C SER A 120 7.51 -1.04 9.01
N VAL A 121 6.92 -2.23 8.91
CA VAL A 121 5.45 -2.39 8.82
C VAL A 121 4.78 -1.81 10.05
N ALA A 122 5.37 -2.01 11.24
CA ALA A 122 4.84 -1.44 12.48
C ALA A 122 4.74 0.10 12.41
N ALA A 123 5.76 0.76 11.86
CA ALA A 123 5.75 2.22 11.71
C ALA A 123 4.69 2.68 10.70
N SER A 124 4.60 2.02 9.55
CA SER A 124 3.55 2.28 8.57
C SER A 124 2.15 2.06 9.15
N ALA A 125 1.93 0.97 9.87
CA ALA A 125 0.63 0.66 10.46
C ALA A 125 0.20 1.73 11.48
N ALA A 126 1.12 2.17 12.33
CA ALA A 126 0.85 3.23 13.30
C ALA A 126 0.52 4.58 12.62
N ALA A 127 1.33 4.98 11.63
CA ALA A 127 1.13 6.22 10.89
C ALA A 127 -0.20 6.23 10.12
N LEU A 128 -0.57 5.11 9.52
CA LEU A 128 -1.83 4.98 8.79
C LEU A 128 -3.04 4.96 9.72
N SER A 129 -2.96 4.28 10.86
CA SER A 129 -4.03 4.29 11.86
C SER A 129 -4.31 5.71 12.34
N GLU A 130 -3.26 6.49 12.65
CA GLU A 130 -3.41 7.89 13.07
C GLU A 130 -3.97 8.78 11.93
N ALA A 131 -3.58 8.51 10.69
CA ALA A 131 -4.08 9.26 9.54
C ALA A 131 -5.57 8.98 9.27
N CYS A 132 -6.01 7.72 9.42
CA CYS A 132 -7.42 7.35 9.26
C CYS A 132 -8.33 8.09 10.25
N ASP A 133 -7.87 8.32 11.48
CA ASP A 133 -8.61 9.08 12.50
C ASP A 133 -8.82 10.57 12.15
N LYS A 134 -8.05 11.12 11.19
CA LYS A 134 -7.90 12.57 10.98
C LYS A 134 -8.14 13.05 9.55
N SER A 135 -8.33 12.15 8.58
CA SER A 135 -8.11 12.47 7.17
C SER A 135 -9.37 12.43 6.31
N ASP A 136 -9.68 13.56 5.66
CA ASP A 136 -10.68 13.67 4.60
C ASP A 136 -10.15 13.16 3.24
N THR A 137 -8.84 12.95 3.10
CA THR A 137 -8.21 12.60 1.80
C THR A 137 -8.38 11.13 1.43
N LEU A 138 -8.69 10.27 2.40
CA LEU A 138 -8.84 8.83 2.23
C LEU A 138 -10.30 8.38 2.24
N ASP A 139 -11.28 9.29 2.31
CA ASP A 139 -12.71 8.98 2.51
C ASP A 139 -13.24 7.79 1.71
N THR A 140 -12.83 7.66 0.45
CA THR A 140 -13.29 6.57 -0.44
C THR A 140 -12.46 5.28 -0.35
N ALA A 141 -11.28 5.32 0.26
CA ALA A 141 -10.35 4.20 0.43
C ALA A 141 -10.16 3.78 1.91
N LEU A 142 -10.77 4.52 2.85
CA LEU A 142 -10.46 4.52 4.28
C LEU A 142 -10.50 3.11 4.90
N ALA A 143 -11.61 2.40 4.75
CA ALA A 143 -11.78 1.07 5.31
C ALA A 143 -10.72 0.05 4.83
N MET A 144 -10.21 0.20 3.60
CA MET A 144 -9.15 -0.68 3.10
C MET A 144 -7.79 -0.32 3.71
N VAL A 145 -7.53 0.98 3.90
CA VAL A 145 -6.30 1.46 4.58
C VAL A 145 -6.30 1.03 6.05
N GLU A 146 -7.44 1.14 6.74
CA GLU A 146 -7.59 0.65 8.12
C GLU A 146 -7.39 -0.86 8.23
N ALA A 147 -8.00 -1.64 7.32
CA ALA A 147 -7.80 -3.08 7.29
C ALA A 147 -6.32 -3.46 7.11
N LEU A 148 -5.61 -2.76 6.23
CA LEU A 148 -4.17 -2.94 6.01
C LEU A 148 -3.36 -2.55 7.25
N ALA A 149 -3.69 -1.43 7.90
CA ALA A 149 -3.03 -0.97 9.12
C ALA A 149 -3.19 -2.01 10.24
N ASN A 150 -4.41 -2.51 10.47
CA ASN A 150 -4.70 -3.49 11.51
C ASN A 150 -4.03 -4.84 11.23
N PHE A 151 -4.10 -5.33 9.99
CA PHE A 151 -3.39 -6.54 9.60
C PHE A 151 -1.87 -6.37 9.77
N GLY A 152 -1.33 -5.25 9.26
CA GLY A 152 0.08 -4.92 9.37
C GLY A 152 0.56 -4.84 10.81
N ALA A 153 -0.18 -4.19 11.70
CA ALA A 153 0.14 -4.11 13.12
C ALA A 153 0.21 -5.50 13.78
N LYS A 154 -0.74 -6.37 13.48
CA LYS A 154 -0.81 -7.72 14.05
C LYS A 154 0.27 -8.67 13.54
N HIS A 155 0.74 -8.46 12.31
CA HIS A 155 1.71 -9.31 11.63
C HIS A 155 3.07 -8.63 11.38
N ALA A 156 3.33 -7.48 12.02
CA ALA A 156 4.47 -6.61 11.69
C ALA A 156 5.81 -7.36 11.72
N ALA A 157 6.05 -8.16 12.76
CA ALA A 157 7.30 -8.89 12.93
C ALA A 157 7.56 -9.87 11.78
N ASP A 158 6.55 -10.66 11.39
CA ASP A 158 6.67 -11.65 10.32
C ASP A 158 6.83 -10.98 8.95
N LEU A 159 6.06 -9.91 8.72
CA LEU A 159 6.10 -9.16 7.47
C LEU A 159 7.43 -8.43 7.26
N ASP A 160 7.97 -7.81 8.32
CA ASP A 160 9.28 -7.17 8.26
C ASP A 160 10.42 -8.19 8.12
N ALA A 161 10.33 -9.34 8.80
CA ALA A 161 11.31 -10.42 8.64
C ALA A 161 11.32 -10.98 7.21
N SER A 162 10.15 -11.25 6.64
CA SER A 162 10.01 -11.70 5.24
C SER A 162 10.53 -10.66 4.25
N ALA A 163 10.25 -9.37 4.48
CA ALA A 163 10.75 -8.30 3.63
C ALA A 163 12.29 -8.19 3.66
N GLU A 164 12.89 -8.33 4.84
CA GLU A 164 14.34 -8.35 5.03
C GLU A 164 15.00 -9.55 4.32
N GLU A 165 14.38 -10.72 4.36
CA GLU A 165 14.86 -11.91 3.64
C GLU A 165 14.84 -11.71 2.12
N GLN A 166 13.72 -11.24 1.57
CA GLN A 166 13.61 -10.92 0.14
C GLN A 166 14.63 -9.86 -0.30
N TRP A 167 14.88 -8.86 0.54
CA TRP A 167 15.89 -7.85 0.27
C TRP A 167 17.30 -8.44 0.20
N LYS A 168 17.67 -9.32 1.13
CA LYS A 168 18.96 -10.04 1.12
C LYS A 168 19.12 -10.89 -0.14
N GLU A 169 18.07 -11.61 -0.54
CA GLU A 169 18.08 -12.41 -1.78
C GLU A 169 18.26 -11.54 -3.01
N GLY A 170 17.52 -10.42 -3.10
CA GLY A 170 17.64 -9.46 -4.19
C GLY A 170 19.03 -8.83 -4.28
N LEU A 171 19.66 -8.54 -3.14
CA LEU A 171 21.03 -8.05 -3.07
C LEU A 171 22.02 -9.10 -3.60
N ALA A 172 21.89 -10.36 -3.17
CA ALA A 172 22.73 -11.46 -3.62
C ALA A 172 22.60 -11.69 -5.14
N LEU A 173 21.38 -11.66 -5.68
CA LEU A 173 21.13 -11.77 -7.11
C LEU A 173 21.77 -10.62 -7.89
N THR A 174 21.61 -9.38 -7.40
CA THR A 174 22.21 -8.19 -8.00
C THR A 174 23.74 -8.30 -8.02
N GLN A 175 24.35 -8.79 -6.93
CA GLN A 175 25.79 -9.03 -6.88
C GLN A 175 26.24 -10.09 -7.89
N ARG A 176 25.51 -11.22 -8.02
CA ARG A 176 25.80 -12.26 -9.03
C ARG A 176 25.72 -11.71 -10.45
N VAL A 177 24.71 -10.89 -10.75
CA VAL A 177 24.57 -10.24 -12.07
C VAL A 177 25.73 -9.27 -12.33
N LYS A 178 26.13 -8.45 -11.34
CA LYS A 178 27.30 -7.56 -11.44
C LYS A 178 28.59 -8.34 -11.70
N GLN A 179 28.80 -9.46 -11.01
CA GLN A 179 29.97 -10.33 -11.21
C GLN A 179 29.99 -10.94 -12.61
N LYS A 180 28.87 -11.48 -13.10
CA LYS A 180 28.75 -12.02 -14.47
C LYS A 180 29.06 -10.98 -15.54
N ARG A 181 28.60 -9.73 -15.36
CA ARG A 181 28.91 -8.62 -16.27
C ARG A 181 30.41 -8.32 -16.31
N LYS A 182 31.06 -8.24 -15.14
CA LYS A 182 32.52 -8.01 -15.05
C LYS A 182 33.33 -9.14 -15.71
N SER A 183 32.95 -10.40 -15.50
CA SER A 183 33.65 -11.54 -16.11
C SER A 183 33.46 -11.63 -17.63
N LYS A 184 32.37 -11.08 -18.18
CA LYS A 184 32.13 -11.03 -19.62
C LYS A 184 33.00 -9.95 -20.29
N ILE A 185 33.09 -8.78 -19.68
CA ILE A 185 33.95 -7.67 -20.14
C ILE A 185 35.43 -8.04 -20.11
N LEU A 186 35.87 -8.89 -19.16
CA LEU A 186 37.26 -9.37 -19.09
C LEU A 186 37.61 -10.47 -20.12
N ARG A 187 36.62 -11.01 -20.85
CA ARG A 187 36.81 -12.05 -21.87
C ARG A 187 36.70 -11.51 -23.30
N GLU A 188 36.30 -10.25 -23.46
CA GLU A 188 36.23 -9.49 -24.71
C GLU A 188 37.47 -8.57 -24.80
#